data_AF-A0A1F5APU7-F1
#
_entry.id   AF-A0A1F5APU7-F1
#
_cell.length_a   1.000
_cell.length_b   1.000
_cell.length_c   1.000
_cell.angle_alpha   90.00
_cell.angle_beta   90.00
_cell.angle_gamma   90.00
#
_symmetry.space_group_name_H-M   'P 1'
#
loop_
_entity.id
_entity.type
_entity.pdbx_description
1 polymer ?
#
loop_
_entity_poly.entity_id
_entity_poly.type
_entity_poly.pdbx_seq_one_letter_code
_entity_poly.pdbx_strand_id
1 'polypeptide(L)'
;MYRKRKSKKSTGAGFTLIEAVVGIVLVAVAVLGLVEIFTLSVMNNLRSDRITTASFLAQQRADALRNLTKDEINTFVASGSVDLDGNGSPDMVNDELLDLNLDNHNDYRQLTEVIPVGVATWSVQILIFTPEQFGIARGQLLSSPDAHRVKANFSTLISRS
;
A
#
# COMPACT_ATOMS: atom_id res chain seq x y z
N MET A 1 59.00 58.77 -20.96
CA MET A 1 58.36 57.60 -21.60
C MET A 1 57.06 57.30 -20.84
N TYR A 2 55.89 57.72 -21.36
CA TYR A 2 54.61 57.66 -20.63
C TYR A 2 53.75 56.50 -21.17
N ARG A 3 53.48 55.49 -20.34
CA ARG A 3 52.76 54.27 -20.73
C ARG A 3 51.25 54.45 -20.53
N LYS A 4 50.52 54.62 -21.62
CA LYS A 4 49.05 54.78 -21.65
C LYS A 4 48.38 53.44 -21.25
N ARG A 5 47.76 53.37 -20.07
CA ARG A 5 46.89 52.24 -19.70
C ARG A 5 45.61 52.29 -20.56
N LYS A 6 45.38 51.27 -21.39
CA LYS A 6 44.08 51.07 -22.07
C LYS A 6 43.04 50.69 -21.01
N SER A 7 42.03 51.53 -20.78
CA SER A 7 40.87 51.13 -20.00
C SER A 7 40.07 50.09 -20.81
N LYS A 8 39.80 48.95 -20.18
CA LYS A 8 38.94 47.91 -20.73
C LYS A 8 37.51 48.44 -20.58
N LYS A 9 36.86 48.88 -21.66
CA LYS A 9 35.42 49.18 -21.63
C LYS A 9 34.70 47.86 -21.34
N SER A 10 34.09 47.73 -20.16
CA SER A 10 33.10 46.68 -19.94
C SER A 10 31.89 47.02 -20.81
N THR A 11 31.67 46.24 -21.85
CA THR A 11 30.40 46.26 -22.58
C THR A 11 29.37 45.63 -21.65
N GLY A 12 28.76 46.46 -20.80
CA GLY A 12 27.61 46.08 -19.99
C GLY A 12 26.42 45.88 -20.91
N ALA A 13 26.34 44.71 -21.55
CA ALA A 13 25.17 44.29 -22.28
C ALA A 13 24.12 43.85 -21.24
N GLY A 14 23.14 44.72 -21.01
CA GLY A 14 21.94 44.39 -20.25
C GLY A 14 21.02 43.46 -21.06
N PHE A 15 20.08 42.81 -20.38
CA PHE A 15 19.10 41.92 -20.99
C PHE A 15 17.96 42.72 -21.63
N THR A 16 17.41 42.23 -22.74
CA THR A 16 16.24 42.87 -23.34
C THR A 16 14.95 42.42 -22.65
N LEU A 17 13.89 43.24 -22.69
CA LEU A 17 12.59 42.90 -22.11
C LEU A 17 12.01 41.62 -22.73
N ILE A 18 12.15 41.47 -24.05
CA ILE A 18 11.64 40.29 -24.76
C ILE A 18 12.36 39.02 -24.33
N GLU A 19 13.67 39.08 -24.14
CA GLU A 19 14.46 37.95 -23.68
C GLU A 19 14.06 37.56 -22.25
N ALA A 20 13.79 38.53 -21.38
CA ALA A 20 13.29 38.28 -20.03
C ALA A 20 11.93 37.58 -20.05
N VAL A 21 10.99 38.04 -20.88
CA VAL A 21 9.66 37.44 -21.02
C VAL A 21 9.76 36.02 -21.56
N VAL A 22 10.55 35.79 -22.61
CA VAL A 22 10.79 34.44 -23.16
C VAL A 22 11.42 33.53 -22.11
N GLY A 23 12.40 34.01 -21.35
CA GLY A 23 13.01 33.27 -20.25
C GLY A 23 12.00 32.86 -19.17
N ILE A 24 11.12 33.79 -18.74
CA ILE A 24 10.07 33.50 -17.77
C ILE A 24 9.09 32.45 -18.30
N VAL A 25 8.67 32.56 -19.56
CA VAL A 25 7.75 31.59 -20.18
C VAL A 25 8.39 30.20 -20.25
N LEU A 26 9.66 30.11 -20.64
CA LEU A 26 10.37 28.83 -20.71
C LEU A 26 10.55 28.20 -19.33
N VAL A 27 10.89 28.99 -18.31
CA VAL A 27 10.99 28.52 -16.92
C VAL A 27 9.63 28.06 -16.42
N ALA A 28 8.55 28.80 -16.70
CA ALA A 28 7.20 28.42 -16.29
C ALA A 28 6.80 27.06 -16.88
N VAL A 29 7.03 26.84 -18.18
CA VAL A 29 6.76 25.56 -18.84
C VAL A 29 7.61 24.42 -18.24
N ALA A 30 8.89 24.68 -17.97
CA ALA A 30 9.77 23.69 -17.34
C ALA A 30 9.29 23.30 -15.93
N VAL A 31 8.89 24.29 -15.12
CA VAL A 31 8.38 24.05 -13.76
C VAL A 31 7.09 23.25 -13.78
N LEU A 32 6.16 23.51 -14.72
CA LEU A 32 4.94 22.73 -14.84
C LEU A 32 5.22 21.23 -15.07
N GLY A 33 6.17 20.91 -15.96
CA GLY A 33 6.58 19.52 -16.18
C GLY A 33 7.20 18.87 -14.92
N LEU A 34 7.97 19.63 -14.14
CA LEU A 34 8.56 19.14 -12.89
C LEU A 34 7.49 18.86 -11.83
N VAL A 35 6.45 19.69 -11.73
CA VAL A 35 5.34 19.51 -10.76
C VAL A 35 4.61 18.19 -11.01
N GLU A 36 4.33 17.85 -12.27
CA GLU A 36 3.65 16.60 -12.60
C GLU A 36 4.51 15.38 -12.22
N ILE A 37 5.79 15.37 -12.59
CA ILE A 37 6.71 14.27 -12.26
C ILE A 37 6.85 14.11 -10.74
N PHE A 38 6.97 15.22 -10.02
CA PHE A 38 7.03 15.21 -8.56
C PHE A 38 5.76 14.60 -7.95
N THR A 39 4.59 15.03 -8.42
CA THR A 39 3.29 14.52 -7.95
C THR A 39 3.17 13.02 -8.21
N LEU A 40 3.52 12.57 -9.42
CA LEU A 40 3.53 11.14 -9.78
C LEU A 40 4.49 10.34 -8.90
N SER A 41 5.67 10.86 -8.62
CA SER A 41 6.65 10.23 -7.73
C SER A 41 6.10 10.05 -6.31
N VAL A 42 5.52 11.11 -5.74
CA VAL A 42 4.88 11.05 -4.41
C VAL A 42 3.75 10.04 -4.39
N MET A 43 2.86 10.04 -5.40
CA MET A 43 1.77 9.07 -5.50
C MET A 43 2.26 7.62 -5.63
N ASN A 44 3.34 7.40 -6.38
CA ASN A 44 3.94 6.07 -6.52
C ASN A 44 4.56 5.58 -5.22
N ASN A 45 5.21 6.47 -4.46
CA ASN A 45 5.77 6.12 -3.15
C ASN A 45 4.66 5.73 -2.18
N LEU A 46 3.62 6.56 -2.05
CA LEU A 46 2.46 6.26 -1.20
C LEU A 46 1.77 4.95 -1.57
N ARG A 47 1.65 4.65 -2.88
CA ARG A 47 1.12 3.37 -3.35
C ARG A 47 2.02 2.20 -2.97
N SER A 48 3.33 2.37 -3.12
CA SER A 48 4.34 1.34 -2.82
C SER A 48 4.36 1.01 -1.33
N ASP A 49 4.26 2.02 -0.47
CA ASP A 49 4.16 1.87 0.98
C ASP A 49 2.92 1.04 1.34
N ARG A 50 1.75 1.39 0.80
CA ARG A 50 0.50 0.63 1.04
C ARG A 50 0.59 -0.83 0.60
N ILE A 51 1.20 -1.11 -0.55
CA ILE A 51 1.36 -2.49 -1.05
C ILE A 51 2.33 -3.27 -0.16
N THR A 52 3.42 -2.63 0.28
CA THR A 52 4.43 -3.24 1.17
C THR A 52 3.81 -3.59 2.51
N THR A 53 3.11 -2.65 3.15
CA THR A 53 2.40 -2.89 4.42
C THR A 53 1.35 -3.99 4.27
N ALA A 54 0.53 -3.93 3.22
CA ALA A 54 -0.47 -4.97 2.96
C ALA A 54 0.17 -6.35 2.77
N SER A 55 1.29 -6.44 2.07
CA SER A 55 1.99 -7.70 1.87
C SER A 55 2.55 -8.25 3.17
N PHE A 56 3.08 -7.38 4.04
CA PHE A 56 3.56 -7.76 5.37
C PHE A 56 2.42 -8.27 6.26
N LEU A 57 1.27 -7.57 6.29
CA LEU A 57 0.08 -8.00 7.03
C LEU A 57 -0.40 -9.38 6.56
N ALA A 58 -0.46 -9.60 5.24
CA ALA A 58 -0.88 -10.88 4.69
C ALA A 58 0.06 -12.03 5.09
N GLN A 59 1.38 -11.78 5.11
CA GLN A 59 2.37 -12.76 5.55
C GLN A 59 2.25 -13.04 7.06
N GLN A 60 2.14 -12.00 7.89
CA GLN A 60 1.94 -12.14 9.33
C GLN A 60 0.70 -12.99 9.63
N ARG A 61 -0.40 -12.75 8.90
CA ARG A 61 -1.63 -13.52 9.04
C ARG A 61 -1.45 -14.98 8.63
N ALA A 62 -0.71 -15.25 7.55
CA ALA A 62 -0.41 -16.62 7.13
C ALA A 62 0.41 -17.36 8.18
N ASP A 63 1.39 -16.69 8.79
CA ASP A 63 2.22 -17.27 9.84
C ASP A 63 1.44 -17.52 11.13
N ALA A 64 0.51 -16.63 11.49
CA ALA A 64 -0.44 -16.86 12.58
C ALA A 64 -1.29 -18.12 12.32
N LEU A 65 -1.86 -18.26 11.12
CA LEU A 65 -2.64 -19.46 10.76
C LEU A 65 -1.80 -20.73 10.75
N ARG A 66 -0.52 -20.65 10.41
CA ARG A 66 0.43 -21.79 10.47
C ARG A 66 0.74 -22.22 11.88
N ASN A 67 0.56 -21.34 12.87
CA ASN A 67 0.76 -21.69 14.28
C ASN A 67 -0.47 -22.36 14.90
N LEU A 68 -1.64 -22.25 14.27
CA LEU A 68 -2.86 -22.89 14.77
C LEU A 68 -2.80 -24.41 14.72
N THR A 69 -3.37 -25.04 15.74
CA THR A 69 -3.59 -26.50 15.78
C THR A 69 -4.61 -26.93 14.74
N LYS A 70 -4.69 -28.23 14.46
CA LYS A 70 -5.68 -28.78 13.52
C LYS A 70 -7.11 -28.44 13.96
N ASP A 71 -7.40 -28.53 15.25
CA ASP A 71 -8.74 -28.29 15.78
C ASP A 71 -9.09 -26.80 15.76
N GLU A 72 -8.12 -25.92 16.03
CA GLU A 72 -8.29 -24.46 15.88
C GLU A 72 -8.54 -24.06 14.43
N ILE A 73 -7.80 -24.62 13.45
CA ILE A 73 -8.05 -24.34 12.03
C ILE A 73 -9.44 -24.82 11.62
N ASN A 74 -9.86 -26.02 12.05
CA ASN A 74 -11.20 -26.51 11.77
C ASN A 74 -12.29 -25.63 12.40
N THR A 75 -12.05 -25.11 13.60
CA THR A 75 -12.94 -24.16 14.28
C THR A 75 -13.03 -22.85 13.51
N PHE A 76 -11.90 -22.33 13.05
CA PHE A 76 -11.83 -21.13 12.21
C PHE A 76 -12.57 -21.30 10.89
N VAL A 77 -12.42 -22.45 10.22
CA VAL A 77 -13.16 -22.78 8.98
C VAL A 77 -14.66 -22.84 9.24
N ALA A 78 -15.09 -23.46 10.34
CA ALA A 78 -16.50 -23.69 10.64
C ALA A 78 -17.23 -22.41 11.08
N SER A 79 -16.58 -21.56 11.88
CA SER A 79 -17.21 -20.40 12.51
C SER A 79 -16.75 -19.05 11.95
N GLY A 80 -15.68 -19.04 11.15
CA GLY A 80 -15.05 -17.81 10.68
C GLY A 80 -14.19 -17.11 11.74
N SER A 81 -14.00 -17.72 12.90
CA SER A 81 -13.22 -17.14 14.00
C SER A 81 -12.64 -18.21 14.92
N VAL A 82 -11.63 -17.86 15.72
CA VAL A 82 -11.12 -18.72 16.78
C VAL A 82 -10.71 -17.89 17.99
N ASP A 83 -11.04 -18.39 19.17
CA ASP A 83 -10.62 -17.90 20.49
C ASP A 83 -9.56 -18.88 21.01
N LEU A 84 -8.33 -18.38 21.15
CA LEU A 84 -7.12 -19.14 21.45
C LEU A 84 -6.82 -19.15 22.96
N ASP A 85 -7.29 -18.15 23.71
CA ASP A 85 -7.06 -18.04 25.15
C ASP A 85 -8.28 -18.40 26.01
N GLY A 86 -9.44 -18.62 25.38
CA GLY A 86 -10.69 -19.01 26.03
C GLY A 86 -11.38 -17.88 26.77
N ASN A 87 -11.07 -16.61 26.47
CA ASN A 87 -11.64 -15.45 27.14
C ASN A 87 -13.07 -15.09 26.66
N GLY A 88 -13.59 -15.78 25.64
CA GLY A 88 -14.91 -15.56 25.05
C GLY A 88 -14.95 -14.51 23.95
N SER A 89 -13.81 -13.91 23.59
CA SER A 89 -13.64 -12.99 22.48
C SER A 89 -12.75 -13.65 21.42
N PRO A 90 -13.06 -13.54 20.12
CA PRO A 90 -12.20 -14.12 19.10
C PRO A 90 -10.86 -13.39 18.98
N ASP A 91 -9.75 -14.14 19.05
CA ASP A 91 -8.40 -13.62 18.75
C ASP A 91 -8.14 -13.50 17.24
N MET A 92 -8.84 -14.31 16.45
CA MET A 92 -8.69 -14.32 15.01
C MET A 92 -10.06 -14.40 14.35
N VAL A 93 -10.31 -13.50 13.39
CA VAL A 93 -11.54 -13.48 12.59
C VAL A 93 -11.24 -13.51 11.09
N ASN A 94 -12.18 -13.97 10.28
CA ASN A 94 -12.02 -14.11 8.83
C ASN A 94 -12.25 -12.80 8.05
N ASP A 95 -12.68 -11.74 8.74
CA ASP A 95 -12.91 -10.41 8.21
C ASP A 95 -12.63 -9.40 9.34
N GLU A 96 -11.51 -8.70 9.22
CA GLU A 96 -10.99 -7.81 10.25
C GLU A 96 -10.73 -6.43 9.68
N LEU A 97 -11.13 -5.39 10.42
CA LEU A 97 -10.71 -4.03 10.17
C LEU A 97 -9.53 -3.72 11.09
N LEU A 98 -8.43 -3.27 10.49
CA LEU A 98 -7.16 -3.03 11.16
C LEU A 98 -6.90 -1.53 11.25
N ASP A 99 -6.74 -1.03 12.47
CA ASP A 99 -6.21 0.29 12.78
C ASP A 99 -4.75 0.10 13.23
N LEU A 100 -3.79 0.46 12.36
CA LEU A 100 -2.37 0.18 12.61
C LEU A 100 -1.70 1.26 13.47
N ASN A 101 -2.22 2.48 13.41
CA ASN A 101 -1.64 3.64 14.10
C ASN A 101 -2.43 4.04 15.36
N LEU A 102 -3.53 3.34 15.65
CA LEU A 102 -4.42 3.54 16.81
C LEU A 102 -5.05 4.93 16.84
N ASP A 103 -5.38 5.49 15.67
CA ASP A 103 -6.03 6.79 15.55
C ASP A 103 -7.57 6.72 15.51
N ASN A 104 -8.13 5.54 15.78
CA ASN A 104 -9.54 5.17 15.69
C ASN A 104 -10.11 5.19 14.25
N HIS A 105 -9.26 5.22 13.24
CA HIS A 105 -9.64 4.99 11.85
C HIS A 105 -8.98 3.70 11.36
N ASN A 106 -9.80 2.82 10.81
CA ASN A 106 -9.27 1.60 10.21
C ASN A 106 -8.50 1.94 8.93
N ASP A 107 -7.27 1.44 8.83
CA ASP A 107 -6.36 1.62 7.69
C ASP A 107 -6.56 0.52 6.64
N TYR A 108 -6.78 -0.71 7.09
CA TYR A 108 -6.88 -1.87 6.22
C TYR A 108 -8.05 -2.76 6.61
N ARG A 109 -8.51 -3.54 5.64
CA ARG A 109 -9.41 -4.67 5.87
C ARG A 109 -8.73 -5.94 5.43
N GLN A 110 -8.64 -6.88 6.33
CA GLN A 110 -8.03 -8.18 6.11
C GLN A 110 -9.14 -9.23 6.00
N LEU A 111 -9.22 -9.88 4.83
CA LEU A 111 -10.06 -11.05 4.64
C LEU A 111 -9.19 -12.29 4.64
N THR A 112 -9.62 -13.29 5.40
CA THR A 112 -8.99 -14.62 5.42
C THR A 112 -10.02 -15.64 4.94
N GLU A 113 -9.65 -16.44 3.95
CA GLU A 113 -10.43 -17.58 3.47
C GLU A 113 -9.59 -18.84 3.66
N VAL A 114 -10.15 -19.82 4.36
CA VAL A 114 -9.51 -21.10 4.62
C VAL A 114 -10.45 -22.20 4.14
N ILE A 115 -9.98 -23.00 3.19
CA ILE A 115 -10.77 -24.05 2.55
C ILE A 115 -10.06 -25.39 2.79
N PRO A 116 -10.74 -26.39 3.40
CA PRO A 116 -10.16 -27.73 3.52
C PRO A 116 -10.04 -28.38 2.13
N VAL A 117 -8.84 -28.87 1.82
CA VAL A 117 -8.54 -29.55 0.54
C VAL A 117 -8.13 -31.01 0.74
N GLY A 118 -7.95 -31.44 1.99
CA GLY A 118 -7.65 -32.81 2.38
C GLY A 118 -7.95 -33.06 3.87
N VAL A 119 -7.59 -34.24 4.39
CA VAL A 119 -7.92 -34.66 5.78
C VAL A 119 -7.25 -33.78 6.85
N ALA A 120 -6.10 -33.20 6.53
CA ALA A 120 -5.37 -32.29 7.40
C ALA A 120 -4.56 -31.27 6.58
N THR A 121 -5.16 -30.84 5.47
CA THR A 121 -4.57 -29.87 4.55
C THR A 121 -5.61 -28.83 4.16
N TRP A 122 -5.24 -27.56 4.24
CA TRP A 122 -6.10 -26.42 3.96
C TRP A 122 -5.40 -25.47 2.98
N SER A 123 -6.17 -24.95 2.03
CA SER A 123 -5.80 -23.81 1.21
C SER A 123 -6.18 -22.54 1.95
N VAL A 124 -5.24 -21.61 2.05
CA VAL A 124 -5.41 -20.33 2.73
C VAL A 124 -5.21 -19.22 1.72
N GLN A 125 -6.15 -18.31 1.66
CA GLN A 125 -6.06 -17.07 0.91
C GLN A 125 -6.27 -15.89 1.86
N ILE A 126 -5.38 -14.90 1.78
CA ILE A 126 -5.44 -13.68 2.58
C ILE A 126 -5.42 -12.50 1.64
N LEU A 127 -6.44 -11.65 1.77
CA LEU A 127 -6.63 -10.47 0.95
C LEU A 127 -6.62 -9.22 1.83
N ILE A 128 -5.83 -8.23 1.44
CA ILE A 128 -5.75 -6.95 2.15
C ILE A 128 -6.29 -5.84 1.26
N PHE A 129 -7.28 -5.12 1.77
CA PHE A 129 -7.92 -3.99 1.11
C PHE A 129 -7.72 -2.70 1.89
N THR A 130 -7.83 -1.57 1.19
CA THR A 130 -7.76 -0.22 1.75
C THR A 130 -9.16 0.32 2.08
N PRO A 131 -9.28 1.48 2.75
CA PRO A 131 -10.55 1.96 3.31
C PRO A 131 -11.67 2.16 2.30
N GLU A 132 -11.33 2.35 1.02
CA GLU A 132 -12.32 2.50 -0.05
C GLU A 132 -13.21 1.24 -0.22
N GLN A 133 -12.82 0.10 0.34
CA GLN A 133 -13.53 -1.18 0.23
C GLN A 133 -14.26 -1.62 1.51
N PHE A 134 -14.26 -0.82 2.58
CA PHE A 134 -14.85 -1.24 3.86
C PHE A 134 -16.37 -1.42 3.79
N GLY A 135 -17.06 -0.61 2.99
CA GLY A 135 -18.50 -0.73 2.78
C GLY A 135 -18.91 -1.85 1.82
N ILE A 136 -17.96 -2.52 1.16
CA ILE A 136 -18.26 -3.58 0.19
C ILE A 136 -18.47 -4.90 0.91
N ALA A 137 -19.45 -5.69 0.46
CA ALA A 137 -19.74 -6.98 1.07
C ALA A 137 -18.56 -7.95 0.88
N ARG A 138 -18.24 -8.73 1.93
CA ARG A 138 -17.14 -9.72 1.92
C ARG A 138 -17.19 -10.64 0.70
N GLY A 139 -18.37 -11.18 0.37
CA GLY A 139 -18.54 -12.08 -0.78
C GLY A 139 -18.16 -11.43 -2.12
N GLN A 140 -18.42 -10.13 -2.30
CA GLN A 140 -18.04 -9.40 -3.51
C GLN A 140 -16.52 -9.24 -3.59
N LEU A 141 -15.87 -8.92 -2.47
CA LEU A 141 -14.42 -8.78 -2.38
C LEU A 141 -13.70 -10.11 -2.66
N LEU A 142 -14.21 -11.23 -2.16
CA LEU A 142 -13.67 -12.57 -2.43
C LEU A 142 -13.84 -12.97 -3.91
N SER A 143 -15.02 -12.69 -4.49
CA SER A 143 -15.32 -13.08 -5.88
C SER A 143 -14.57 -12.29 -6.94
N SER A 144 -14.13 -11.06 -6.64
CA SER A 144 -13.42 -10.20 -7.59
C SER A 144 -12.40 -9.28 -6.89
N PRO A 145 -11.32 -9.82 -6.30
CA PRO A 145 -10.37 -9.02 -5.51
C PRO A 145 -9.67 -7.93 -6.34
N ASP A 146 -9.30 -8.25 -7.58
CA ASP A 146 -8.57 -7.33 -8.48
C ASP A 146 -9.43 -6.15 -8.91
N ALA A 147 -10.73 -6.39 -9.17
CA ALA A 147 -11.68 -5.33 -9.51
C ALA A 147 -11.86 -4.33 -8.35
N HIS A 148 -11.68 -4.79 -7.12
CA HIS A 148 -11.71 -3.98 -5.90
C HIS A 148 -10.32 -3.50 -5.46
N ARG A 149 -9.33 -3.58 -6.36
CA ARG A 149 -7.97 -3.04 -6.17
C ARG A 149 -7.31 -3.55 -4.90
N VAL A 150 -7.41 -4.87 -4.66
CA VAL A 150 -6.68 -5.55 -3.58
C VAL A 150 -5.20 -5.12 -3.55
N LYS A 151 -4.65 -4.90 -2.35
CA LYS A 151 -3.26 -4.46 -2.17
C LYS A 151 -2.30 -5.62 -1.96
N ALA A 152 -2.77 -6.68 -1.33
CA ALA A 152 -2.04 -7.93 -1.23
C ALA A 152 -3.01 -9.10 -1.36
N ASN A 153 -2.64 -10.07 -2.19
CA ASN A 153 -3.31 -11.37 -2.34
C ASN A 153 -2.26 -12.45 -2.09
N PHE A 154 -2.28 -13.00 -0.88
CA PHE A 154 -1.34 -14.04 -0.47
C PHE A 154 -2.07 -15.37 -0.41
N SER A 155 -1.48 -16.42 -0.99
CA SER A 155 -2.06 -17.76 -0.98
C SER A 155 -1.02 -18.78 -0.56
N THR A 156 -1.41 -19.72 0.30
CA THR A 156 -0.52 -20.79 0.76
C THR A 156 -1.31 -22.05 1.10
N LEU A 157 -0.59 -23.16 1.30
CA LEU A 157 -1.14 -24.41 1.80
C LEU A 157 -0.62 -24.61 3.22
N ILE A 158 -1.51 -24.99 4.12
CA ILE A 158 -1.17 -25.42 5.47
C ILE A 158 -1.48 -26.91 5.55
N SER A 159 -0.53 -27.72 6.00
CA SER A 159 -0.73 -29.14 6.25
C SER A 159 -0.28 -29.47 7.67
N ARG A 160 -1.05 -30.32 8.36
CA ARG A 160 -0.73 -30.83 9.70
C ARG A 160 -0.71 -32.36 9.64
N SER A 161 0.30 -32.97 10.24
CA SER A 161 0.42 -34.42 10.41
C SER A 161 -0.16 -34.84 11.76
#